data_AF-A0AAN0P7Z7-F1
#
_entry.id   AF-A0AAN0P7Z7-F1
#
_cell.length_a   1.000
_cell.length_b   1.000
_cell.length_c   1.000
_cell.angle_alpha   90.00
_cell.angle_beta   90.00
_cell.angle_gamma   90.00
#
_symmetry.space_group_name_H-M   'P 1'
#
loop_
_entity.id
_entity.type
_entity.pdbx_description
1 polymer ?
#
loop_
_entity_poly.entity_id
_entity_poly.type
_entity_poly.pdbx_seq_one_letter_code
_entity_poly.pdbx_strand_id
1 'polypeptide(L)'
;MLDLFTPIVETEKQHKIFKLLLNEAMYAERNVILDWANGFVDRDNKFVKEFQTTFESSFWELYLNKILKSENIDIDYKHHAPDFVCNKNNSAFCIEATIANPEQDGLPAYGFGGEYLDFEIDFKEFNRKSIIRIANSIVSKAQKFKKSYKNLSHVIGKPFILGLNSFDRPHSHFIGHRGLIAVLYGIYLNEEKAISDKLNYLPRERMDFIEKDNGAEIPLGFFTTSEYEDISAVIYNPYATWGKVRALAEVTEANKTTFFNALYTRDDVSESTLIPDIHQGIPKEEYTESIFDGLYIFHNPHAKYPFPDFLFNDPHIAHFSLDNSGNLLESVGEKFLLSRSLISSYASSMIPK
;
A
#
# COMPACT_ATOMS: atom_id res chain seq x y z
N MET A 1 4.42 -25.00 -6.20
CA MET A 1 4.65 -23.55 -6.36
C MET A 1 3.66 -23.06 -7.41
N LEU A 2 3.07 -21.88 -7.22
CA LEU A 2 2.13 -21.30 -8.18
C LEU A 2 2.87 -20.96 -9.48
N ASP A 3 2.34 -21.42 -10.61
CA ASP A 3 2.84 -21.03 -11.93
C ASP A 3 2.17 -19.72 -12.35
N LEU A 4 2.84 -18.60 -12.06
CA LEU A 4 2.34 -17.26 -12.36
C LEU A 4 2.62 -16.83 -13.80
N PHE A 5 3.70 -17.35 -14.40
CA PHE A 5 4.32 -16.78 -15.61
C PHE A 5 4.07 -17.57 -16.88
N THR A 6 3.54 -18.80 -16.81
CA THR A 6 2.98 -19.47 -17.99
C THR A 6 1.69 -18.78 -18.42
N PRO A 7 1.61 -18.17 -19.62
CA PRO A 7 0.39 -17.48 -20.06
C PRO A 7 -0.79 -18.44 -20.20
N ILE A 8 -1.90 -18.12 -19.54
CA ILE A 8 -3.19 -18.87 -19.63
C ILE A 8 -4.32 -18.03 -20.23
N VAL A 9 -4.04 -16.76 -20.57
CA VAL A 9 -4.97 -15.85 -21.22
C VAL A 9 -4.38 -15.32 -22.54
N GLU A 10 -5.27 -14.99 -23.48
CA GLU A 10 -4.93 -14.36 -24.76
C GLU A 10 -4.10 -13.08 -24.56
N THR A 11 -3.14 -12.85 -25.45
CA THR A 11 -2.18 -11.73 -25.37
C THR A 11 -2.85 -10.37 -25.26
N GLU A 12 -4.01 -10.17 -25.87
CA GLU A 12 -4.77 -8.92 -25.85
C GLU A 12 -5.38 -8.64 -24.48
N LYS A 13 -5.65 -9.69 -23.70
CA LYS A 13 -6.19 -9.62 -22.34
C LYS A 13 -5.10 -9.53 -21.27
N GLN A 14 -3.84 -9.75 -21.64
CA GLN A 14 -2.73 -9.70 -20.70
C GLN A 14 -2.43 -8.27 -20.26
N HIS A 15 -2.24 -8.11 -18.96
CA HIS A 15 -1.83 -6.88 -18.31
C HIS A 15 -0.48 -6.40 -18.83
N LYS A 16 -0.26 -5.08 -18.94
CA LYS A 16 1.00 -4.52 -19.48
C LYS A 16 2.22 -4.94 -18.65
N ILE A 17 2.10 -4.92 -17.32
CA ILE A 17 3.18 -5.36 -16.42
C ILE A 17 3.43 -6.86 -16.55
N PHE A 18 2.37 -7.67 -16.70
CA PHE A 18 2.54 -9.12 -16.92
C PHE A 18 3.32 -9.38 -18.21
N LYS A 19 3.00 -8.70 -19.31
CA LYS A 19 3.76 -8.79 -20.58
C LYS A 19 5.22 -8.42 -20.40
N LEU A 20 5.52 -7.36 -19.64
CA LEU A 20 6.90 -6.97 -19.33
C LEU A 20 7.64 -8.10 -18.60
N LEU A 21 6.99 -8.71 -17.61
CA LEU A 21 7.54 -9.82 -16.82
C LEU A 21 7.79 -11.10 -17.63
N LEU A 22 7.18 -11.28 -18.81
CA LEU A 22 7.47 -12.39 -19.71
C LEU A 22 8.83 -12.26 -20.42
N ASN A 23 9.43 -11.07 -20.44
CA ASN A 23 10.76 -10.88 -20.99
C ASN A 23 11.79 -11.66 -20.14
N GLU A 24 12.60 -12.52 -20.75
CA GLU A 24 13.59 -13.35 -20.05
C GLU A 24 14.51 -12.53 -19.15
N ALA A 25 14.86 -11.31 -19.56
CA ALA A 25 15.70 -10.37 -18.81
C ALA A 25 15.12 -9.95 -17.45
N MET A 26 13.82 -10.11 -17.23
CA MET A 26 13.13 -9.79 -15.96
C MET A 26 13.13 -10.95 -14.95
N TYR A 27 14.08 -11.90 -15.05
CA TYR A 27 14.10 -13.06 -14.17
C TYR A 27 14.28 -12.71 -12.69
N ALA A 28 15.07 -11.67 -12.38
CA ALA A 28 15.32 -11.22 -11.01
C ALA A 28 14.02 -10.70 -10.37
N GLU A 29 13.24 -9.91 -11.11
CA GLU A 29 11.94 -9.42 -10.65
C GLU A 29 10.90 -10.53 -10.55
N ARG A 30 10.91 -11.50 -11.46
CA ARG A 30 10.09 -12.71 -11.33
C ARG A 30 10.44 -13.50 -10.07
N ASN A 31 11.73 -13.64 -9.74
CA ASN A 31 12.18 -14.35 -8.54
C ASN A 31 11.63 -13.69 -7.26
N VAL A 32 11.61 -12.35 -7.20
CA VAL A 32 10.99 -11.63 -6.07
C VAL A 32 9.50 -11.93 -5.97
N ILE A 33 8.76 -11.88 -7.07
CA ILE A 33 7.31 -12.17 -7.08
C ILE A 33 7.04 -13.64 -6.71
N LEU A 34 7.87 -14.59 -7.16
CA LEU A 34 7.76 -16.01 -6.79
C LEU A 34 8.08 -16.24 -5.31
N ASP A 35 9.04 -15.52 -4.75
CA ASP A 35 9.30 -15.52 -3.30
C ASP A 35 8.09 -14.98 -2.54
N TRP A 36 7.45 -13.91 -3.02
CA TRP A 36 6.23 -13.40 -2.41
C TRP A 36 5.05 -14.37 -2.54
N ALA A 37 4.99 -15.16 -3.60
CA ALA A 37 4.01 -16.22 -3.79
C ALA A 37 4.35 -17.52 -3.06
N ASN A 38 5.50 -17.61 -2.39
CA ASN A 38 5.91 -18.82 -1.70
C ASN A 38 4.84 -19.24 -0.68
N GLY A 39 4.34 -20.47 -0.83
CA GLY A 39 3.27 -21.07 -0.05
C GLY A 39 1.96 -20.28 0.00
N PHE A 40 1.70 -19.42 -0.99
CA PHE A 40 0.36 -18.93 -1.29
C PHE A 40 -0.48 -20.07 -1.91
N VAL A 41 -1.78 -20.06 -1.69
CA VAL A 41 -2.71 -21.07 -2.24
C VAL A 41 -3.82 -20.38 -3.01
N ASP A 42 -3.91 -20.68 -4.31
CA ASP A 42 -5.02 -20.26 -5.16
C ASP A 42 -6.23 -21.17 -4.91
N ARG A 43 -7.13 -20.70 -4.05
CA ARG A 43 -8.24 -21.49 -3.50
C ARG A 43 -9.38 -21.71 -4.50
N ASP A 44 -9.58 -20.77 -5.42
CA ASP A 44 -10.69 -20.79 -6.38
C ASP A 44 -10.25 -20.93 -7.84
N ASN A 45 -8.94 -21.13 -8.08
CA ASN A 45 -8.29 -21.28 -9.38
C ASN A 45 -8.48 -20.04 -10.29
N LYS A 46 -8.67 -18.86 -9.69
CA LYS A 46 -8.77 -17.60 -10.43
C LYS A 46 -7.52 -16.74 -10.30
N PHE A 47 -6.71 -16.96 -9.26
CA PHE A 47 -5.60 -16.07 -8.93
C PHE A 47 -4.63 -15.89 -10.08
N VAL A 48 -4.19 -16.98 -10.72
CA VAL A 48 -3.25 -16.90 -11.85
C VAL A 48 -3.83 -16.09 -13.01
N LYS A 49 -5.12 -16.28 -13.30
CA LYS A 49 -5.80 -15.52 -14.36
C LYS A 49 -5.86 -14.04 -14.02
N GLU A 50 -6.23 -13.69 -12.79
CA GLU A 50 -6.32 -12.31 -12.32
C GLU A 50 -4.94 -11.63 -12.29
N PHE A 51 -3.90 -12.34 -11.86
CA PHE A 51 -2.52 -11.87 -11.94
C PHE A 51 -2.12 -11.50 -13.38
N GLN A 52 -2.56 -12.29 -14.37
CA GLN A 52 -2.26 -12.05 -15.77
C GLN A 52 -3.12 -10.96 -16.41
N THR A 53 -4.32 -10.67 -15.91
CA THR A 53 -5.27 -9.73 -16.55
C THR A 53 -5.41 -8.39 -15.83
N THR A 54 -5.44 -8.39 -14.50
CA THR A 54 -5.67 -7.18 -13.67
C THR A 54 -4.46 -6.82 -12.83
N PHE A 55 -3.60 -7.77 -12.47
CA PHE A 55 -2.29 -7.56 -11.84
C PHE A 55 -2.27 -6.88 -10.46
N GLU A 56 -2.67 -5.60 -10.30
CA GLU A 56 -2.45 -4.83 -9.06
C GLU A 56 -3.07 -5.48 -7.81
N SER A 57 -4.29 -6.02 -7.93
CA SER A 57 -4.97 -6.71 -6.82
C SER A 57 -4.22 -7.96 -6.40
N SER A 58 -3.87 -8.82 -7.36
CA SER A 58 -3.11 -10.05 -7.10
C SER A 58 -1.70 -9.75 -6.60
N PHE A 59 -1.05 -8.72 -7.14
CA PHE A 59 0.24 -8.24 -6.70
C PHE A 59 0.22 -7.82 -5.22
N TRP A 60 -0.82 -7.09 -4.81
CA TRP A 60 -1.01 -6.68 -3.43
C TRP A 60 -1.25 -7.88 -2.50
N GLU A 61 -2.03 -8.88 -2.94
CA GLU A 61 -2.19 -10.13 -2.19
C GLU A 61 -0.87 -10.90 -2.02
N LEU A 62 -0.02 -10.97 -3.05
CA LEU A 62 1.31 -11.58 -2.92
C LEU A 62 2.20 -10.82 -1.94
N TYR A 63 2.18 -9.49 -1.98
CA TYR A 63 2.91 -8.68 -1.02
C TYR A 63 2.44 -8.93 0.42
N LEU A 64 1.10 -8.95 0.65
CA LEU A 64 0.52 -9.29 1.94
C LEU A 64 0.96 -10.68 2.42
N ASN A 65 0.93 -11.68 1.52
CA ASN A 65 1.42 -13.02 1.83
C ASN A 65 2.89 -13.00 2.30
N LYS A 66 3.74 -12.24 1.61
CA LYS A 66 5.16 -12.14 1.98
C LYS A 66 5.36 -11.51 3.36
N ILE A 67 4.72 -10.37 3.65
CA ILE A 67 4.88 -9.70 4.94
C ILE A 67 4.34 -10.56 6.09
N LEU A 68 3.21 -11.26 5.88
CA LEU A 68 2.63 -12.15 6.88
C LEU A 68 3.60 -13.28 7.24
N LYS A 69 4.20 -13.91 6.23
CA LYS A 69 5.19 -14.98 6.45
C LYS A 69 6.48 -14.46 7.08
N SER A 70 6.91 -13.27 6.71
CA SER A 70 8.11 -12.64 7.29
C SER A 70 7.92 -12.32 8.77
N GLU A 71 6.68 -12.03 9.19
CA GLU A 71 6.27 -11.89 10.60
C GLU A 71 5.99 -13.22 11.32
N ASN A 72 6.24 -14.37 10.69
CA ASN A 72 5.90 -15.70 11.20
C ASN A 72 4.42 -15.86 11.57
N ILE A 73 3.53 -15.28 10.75
CA ILE A 73 2.09 -15.43 10.89
C ILE A 73 1.64 -16.66 10.11
N ASP A 74 0.91 -17.56 10.77
CA ASP A 74 0.30 -18.73 10.16
C ASP A 74 -0.95 -18.34 9.38
N ILE A 75 -1.06 -18.80 8.13
CA ILE A 75 -2.20 -18.52 7.24
C ILE A 75 -2.98 -19.81 7.00
N ASP A 76 -4.28 -19.81 7.32
CA ASP A 76 -5.21 -20.89 7.04
C ASP A 76 -5.91 -20.68 5.68
N TYR A 77 -5.45 -21.40 4.67
CA TYR A 77 -6.03 -21.37 3.31
C TYR A 77 -7.28 -22.23 3.13
N LYS A 78 -7.83 -22.87 4.18
CA LYS A 78 -9.08 -23.66 4.07
C LYS A 78 -10.30 -22.78 3.78
N HIS A 79 -10.21 -21.49 4.06
CA HIS A 79 -11.29 -20.53 3.89
C HIS A 79 -11.05 -19.63 2.66
N HIS A 80 -12.08 -19.45 1.84
CA HIS A 80 -12.02 -18.64 0.62
C HIS A 80 -12.18 -17.14 0.86
N ALA A 81 -12.68 -16.73 2.03
CA ALA A 81 -12.89 -15.33 2.40
C ALA A 81 -12.94 -15.20 3.94
N PRO A 82 -12.42 -14.10 4.54
CA PRO A 82 -11.60 -13.07 3.92
C PRO A 82 -10.30 -13.62 3.30
N ASP A 83 -9.60 -12.82 2.51
CA ASP A 83 -8.45 -13.26 1.72
C ASP A 83 -7.35 -13.96 2.56
N PHE A 84 -7.18 -13.56 3.83
CA PHE A 84 -6.31 -14.23 4.78
C PHE A 84 -7.01 -14.49 6.11
N VAL A 85 -6.96 -15.74 6.57
CA VAL A 85 -7.34 -16.13 7.93
C VAL A 85 -6.06 -16.48 8.66
N CYS A 86 -5.71 -15.67 9.65
CA CYS A 86 -4.38 -15.65 10.24
C CYS A 86 -4.41 -16.10 11.70
N ASN A 87 -3.28 -16.65 12.16
CA ASN A 87 -2.99 -16.87 13.57
C ASN A 87 -1.52 -16.54 13.88
N LYS A 88 -1.27 -15.86 14.99
CA LYS A 88 0.08 -15.70 15.57
C LYS A 88 -0.06 -15.85 17.07
N ASN A 89 0.68 -16.77 17.69
CA ASN A 89 0.67 -16.96 19.15
C ASN A 89 -0.75 -17.09 19.76
N ASN A 90 -1.62 -17.90 19.16
CA ASN A 90 -3.03 -18.10 19.53
C ASN A 90 -3.94 -16.87 19.35
N SER A 91 -3.45 -15.78 18.75
CA SER A 91 -4.24 -14.63 18.36
C SER A 91 -4.68 -14.77 16.91
N ALA A 92 -5.97 -15.04 16.72
CA ALA A 92 -6.57 -15.22 15.40
C ALA A 92 -7.17 -13.90 14.89
N PHE A 93 -6.97 -13.60 13.62
CA PHE A 93 -7.50 -12.41 12.94
C PHE A 93 -7.73 -12.69 11.46
N CYS A 94 -8.41 -11.78 10.77
CA CYS A 94 -8.65 -11.89 9.34
C CYS A 94 -8.19 -10.63 8.60
N ILE A 95 -7.63 -10.79 7.42
CA ILE A 95 -7.28 -9.68 6.52
C ILE A 95 -8.07 -9.84 5.23
N GLU A 96 -8.69 -8.76 4.80
CA GLU A 96 -9.24 -8.62 3.44
C GLU A 96 -8.34 -7.67 2.65
N ALA A 97 -7.84 -8.14 1.52
CA ALA A 97 -7.06 -7.35 0.58
C ALA A 97 -7.99 -6.45 -0.25
N THR A 98 -7.54 -5.23 -0.51
CA THR A 98 -8.22 -4.29 -1.39
C THR A 98 -7.24 -3.29 -1.96
N ILE A 99 -7.58 -2.72 -3.10
CA ILE A 99 -6.85 -1.60 -3.69
C ILE A 99 -7.78 -0.43 -3.95
N ALA A 100 -7.25 0.79 -3.82
CA ALA A 100 -7.89 1.96 -4.41
C ALA A 100 -7.56 1.98 -5.91
N ASN A 101 -8.55 1.60 -6.72
CA ASN A 101 -8.43 1.57 -8.18
C ASN A 101 -8.46 2.98 -8.78
N PRO A 102 -8.06 3.15 -10.05
CA PRO A 102 -8.30 4.39 -10.77
C PRO A 102 -9.77 4.75 -10.91
N GLU A 103 -10.03 6.05 -11.07
CA GLU A 103 -11.36 6.52 -11.47
C GLU A 103 -11.78 5.91 -12.80
N GLN A 104 -13.09 5.87 -13.06
CA GLN A 104 -13.58 5.38 -14.35
C GLN A 104 -12.99 6.26 -15.46
N ASP A 105 -12.45 5.60 -16.49
CA ASP A 105 -11.73 6.25 -17.60
C ASP A 105 -10.46 7.03 -17.21
N GLY A 106 -10.03 6.91 -15.94
CA GLY A 106 -8.77 7.45 -15.45
C GLY A 106 -7.55 6.65 -15.91
N LEU A 107 -6.38 7.28 -15.84
CA LEU A 107 -5.12 6.61 -16.16
C LEU A 107 -4.79 5.55 -15.10
N PRO A 108 -4.33 4.35 -15.50
CA PRO A 108 -3.85 3.36 -14.55
C PRO A 108 -2.58 3.81 -13.81
N ALA A 109 -2.25 3.14 -12.70
CA ALA A 109 -1.02 3.40 -11.94
C ALA A 109 0.27 2.99 -12.66
N TYR A 110 0.17 2.38 -13.84
CA TYR A 110 1.29 1.91 -14.64
C TYR A 110 1.21 2.47 -16.06
N GLY A 111 2.36 2.78 -16.63
CA GLY A 111 2.43 3.24 -18.01
C GLY A 111 3.77 3.86 -18.34
N PHE A 112 3.95 4.14 -19.63
CA PHE A 112 5.18 4.69 -20.19
C PHE A 112 4.88 5.81 -21.21
N GLY A 113 3.62 6.24 -21.30
CA GLY A 113 3.20 7.34 -22.17
C GLY A 113 3.67 8.69 -21.64
N GLY A 114 3.59 9.74 -22.47
CA GLY A 114 4.00 11.10 -22.08
C GLY A 114 3.24 11.62 -20.86
N GLU A 115 1.98 11.21 -20.71
CA GLU A 115 1.12 11.49 -19.56
C GLU A 115 1.62 10.92 -18.23
N TYR A 116 2.57 9.96 -18.25
CA TYR A 116 3.24 9.43 -17.06
C TYR A 116 4.56 10.14 -16.77
N LEU A 117 5.08 10.92 -17.72
CA LEU A 117 6.34 11.67 -17.61
C LEU A 117 6.11 13.10 -17.13
N ASP A 118 4.87 13.59 -17.19
CA ASP A 118 4.49 14.88 -16.64
C ASP A 118 4.45 14.81 -15.10
N PHE A 119 5.24 15.65 -14.46
CA PHE A 119 5.33 15.77 -13.00
C PHE A 119 4.81 17.13 -12.51
N GLU A 120 4.09 17.89 -13.33
CA GLU A 120 3.33 19.06 -12.87
C GLU A 120 2.11 18.61 -12.06
N ILE A 121 2.36 18.26 -10.79
CA ILE A 121 1.35 17.76 -9.86
C ILE A 121 0.75 18.93 -9.09
N ASP A 122 -0.54 19.19 -9.31
CA ASP A 122 -1.35 19.93 -8.33
C ASP A 122 -1.55 19.03 -7.10
N PHE A 123 -0.73 19.24 -6.07
CA PHE A 123 -0.76 18.41 -4.86
C PHE A 123 -2.10 18.44 -4.13
N LYS A 124 -2.83 19.55 -4.18
CA LYS A 124 -4.15 19.66 -3.55
C LYS A 124 -5.14 18.72 -4.21
N GLU A 125 -5.22 18.79 -5.53
CA GLU A 125 -6.11 17.94 -6.32
C GLU A 125 -5.66 16.46 -6.32
N PHE A 126 -4.34 16.24 -6.34
CA PHE A 126 -3.73 14.93 -6.19
C PHE A 126 -4.17 14.26 -4.87
N ASN A 127 -4.02 14.98 -3.76
CA ASN A 127 -4.40 14.54 -2.42
C ASN A 127 -5.91 14.30 -2.33
N ARG A 128 -6.73 15.27 -2.76
CA ARG A 128 -8.20 15.17 -2.75
C ARG A 128 -8.70 13.91 -3.45
N LYS A 129 -8.30 13.69 -4.70
CA LYS A 129 -8.74 12.50 -5.45
C LYS A 129 -8.29 11.20 -4.74
N SER A 130 -7.11 11.19 -4.11
CA SER A 130 -6.57 9.98 -3.46
C SER A 130 -7.39 9.65 -2.22
N ILE A 131 -7.71 10.67 -1.40
CA ILE A 131 -8.61 10.57 -0.25
C ILE A 131 -9.96 9.98 -0.68
N ILE A 132 -10.55 10.48 -1.77
CA ILE A 132 -11.84 9.97 -2.30
C ILE A 132 -11.75 8.48 -2.66
N ARG A 133 -10.71 8.07 -3.39
CA ARG A 133 -10.56 6.67 -3.86
C ARG A 133 -10.29 5.71 -2.71
N ILE A 134 -9.44 6.11 -1.76
CA ILE A 134 -9.21 5.37 -0.52
C ILE A 134 -10.50 5.23 0.28
N ALA A 135 -11.22 6.32 0.54
CA ALA A 135 -12.44 6.32 1.34
C ALA A 135 -13.50 5.38 0.74
N ASN A 136 -13.74 5.47 -0.58
CA ASN A 136 -14.68 4.58 -1.26
C ASN A 136 -14.30 3.10 -1.14
N SER A 137 -12.99 2.78 -1.17
CA SER A 137 -12.50 1.41 -1.04
C SER A 137 -12.78 0.85 0.36
N ILE A 138 -12.52 1.65 1.40
CA ILE A 138 -12.80 1.27 2.79
C ILE A 138 -14.31 1.12 3.01
N VAL A 139 -15.13 2.07 2.55
CA VAL A 139 -16.61 2.00 2.63
C VAL A 139 -17.13 0.71 2.00
N SER A 140 -16.66 0.40 0.78
CA SER A 140 -17.08 -0.81 0.07
C SER A 140 -16.73 -2.08 0.84
N LYS A 141 -15.52 -2.16 1.40
CA LYS A 141 -15.06 -3.34 2.15
C LYS A 141 -15.70 -3.45 3.53
N ALA A 142 -16.01 -2.34 4.21
CA ALA A 142 -16.82 -2.33 5.42
C ALA A 142 -18.23 -2.90 5.16
N GLN A 143 -18.86 -2.48 4.06
CA GLN A 143 -20.16 -3.02 3.64
C GLN A 143 -20.09 -4.50 3.28
N LYS A 144 -19.02 -4.92 2.58
CA LYS A 144 -18.77 -6.31 2.23
C LYS A 144 -18.61 -7.19 3.47
N PHE A 145 -17.86 -6.73 4.48
CA PHE A 145 -17.74 -7.41 5.77
C PHE A 145 -19.12 -7.64 6.40
N LYS A 146 -19.92 -6.57 6.53
CA LYS A 146 -21.27 -6.62 7.12
C LYS A 146 -22.21 -7.58 6.38
N LYS A 147 -22.09 -7.67 5.05
CA LYS A 147 -22.96 -8.49 4.19
C LYS A 147 -22.50 -9.95 4.09
N SER A 148 -21.19 -10.21 4.05
CA SER A 148 -20.65 -11.50 3.64
C SER A 148 -19.77 -12.19 4.68
N TYR A 149 -19.07 -11.46 5.55
CA TYR A 149 -18.01 -12.05 6.39
C TYR A 149 -18.39 -12.15 7.86
N LYS A 150 -19.17 -11.19 8.40
CA LYS A 150 -19.42 -11.06 9.84
C LYS A 150 -20.02 -12.30 10.53
N ASN A 151 -20.70 -13.16 9.78
CA ASN A 151 -21.37 -14.36 10.30
C ASN A 151 -20.60 -15.65 10.02
N LEU A 152 -19.41 -15.57 9.39
CA LEU A 152 -18.59 -16.75 9.13
C LEU A 152 -17.97 -17.23 10.44
N SER A 153 -18.00 -18.53 10.71
CA SER A 153 -17.52 -19.11 11.97
C SER A 153 -16.04 -18.84 12.24
N HIS A 154 -15.23 -18.73 11.18
CA HIS A 154 -13.81 -18.39 11.28
C HIS A 154 -13.53 -16.89 11.36
N VAL A 155 -14.54 -16.01 11.32
CA VAL A 155 -14.43 -14.53 11.43
C VAL A 155 -15.03 -13.99 12.72
N ILE A 156 -16.12 -14.60 13.22
CA ILE A 156 -16.81 -14.14 14.43
C ILE A 156 -15.83 -14.02 15.61
N GLY A 157 -15.90 -12.89 16.32
CA GLY A 157 -15.11 -12.67 17.53
C GLY A 157 -13.65 -12.30 17.30
N LYS A 158 -13.24 -12.02 16.06
CA LYS A 158 -11.84 -11.78 15.69
C LYS A 158 -11.64 -10.38 15.10
N PRO A 159 -10.44 -9.80 15.25
CA PRO A 159 -10.07 -8.59 14.53
C PRO A 159 -10.18 -8.77 13.01
N PHE A 160 -10.73 -7.76 12.34
CA PHE A 160 -10.83 -7.71 10.88
C PHE A 160 -10.04 -6.52 10.36
N ILE A 161 -9.03 -6.80 9.55
CA ILE A 161 -8.05 -5.83 9.07
C ILE A 161 -8.25 -5.65 7.58
N LEU A 162 -8.12 -4.41 7.10
CA LEU A 162 -8.01 -4.16 5.67
C LEU A 162 -6.53 -4.08 5.29
N GLY A 163 -6.09 -4.99 4.41
CA GLY A 163 -4.85 -4.77 3.67
C GLY A 163 -5.19 -3.88 2.49
N LEU A 164 -4.86 -2.59 2.56
CA LEU A 164 -5.18 -1.61 1.52
C LEU A 164 -3.89 -1.13 0.86
N ASN A 165 -3.91 -0.94 -0.46
CA ASN A 165 -2.90 -0.10 -1.13
C ASN A 165 -3.55 0.81 -2.18
N SER A 166 -2.88 1.90 -2.57
CA SER A 166 -3.39 2.80 -3.61
C SER A 166 -2.70 2.57 -4.94
N PHE A 167 -3.50 2.31 -5.97
CA PHE A 167 -3.09 2.26 -7.38
C PHE A 167 -4.02 3.15 -8.21
N ASP A 168 -4.44 4.27 -7.64
CA ASP A 168 -5.55 5.08 -8.12
C ASP A 168 -5.21 5.96 -9.33
N ARG A 169 -3.93 6.08 -9.68
CA ARG A 169 -3.43 6.88 -10.80
C ARG A 169 -1.91 6.73 -10.99
N PRO A 170 -1.33 7.30 -12.06
CA PRO A 170 0.12 7.45 -12.19
C PRO A 170 0.72 8.15 -10.97
N HIS A 171 1.84 7.63 -10.45
CA HIS A 171 2.52 8.19 -9.28
C HIS A 171 1.73 8.18 -7.97
N SER A 172 0.66 7.39 -7.87
CA SER A 172 -0.17 7.21 -6.66
C SER A 172 0.62 7.09 -5.36
N HIS A 173 1.77 6.39 -5.38
CA HIS A 173 2.67 6.25 -4.23
C HIS A 173 3.16 7.57 -3.59
N PHE A 174 3.17 8.70 -4.31
CA PHE A 174 3.57 9.99 -3.74
C PHE A 174 2.60 10.54 -2.69
N ILE A 175 1.37 10.02 -2.61
CA ILE A 175 0.46 10.37 -1.51
C ILE A 175 1.06 9.99 -0.15
N GLY A 176 1.95 8.98 -0.12
CA GLY A 176 2.48 8.41 1.12
C GLY A 176 1.32 7.95 2.00
N HIS A 177 1.37 8.31 3.28
CA HIS A 177 0.33 8.01 4.26
C HIS A 177 -0.75 9.11 4.42
N ARG A 178 -0.59 10.27 3.77
CA ARG A 178 -1.43 11.47 3.98
C ARG A 178 -2.91 11.20 3.76
N GLY A 179 -3.22 10.48 2.68
CA GLY A 179 -4.59 10.11 2.34
C GLY A 179 -5.25 9.25 3.42
N LEU A 180 -4.51 8.31 4.03
CA LEU A 180 -5.06 7.46 5.10
C LEU A 180 -5.25 8.24 6.40
N ILE A 181 -4.35 9.15 6.74
CA ILE A 181 -4.52 10.02 7.92
C ILE A 181 -5.81 10.85 7.82
N ALA A 182 -6.09 11.41 6.64
CA ALA A 182 -7.33 12.14 6.40
C ALA A 182 -8.56 11.23 6.50
N VAL A 183 -8.56 10.10 5.78
CA VAL A 183 -9.72 9.19 5.75
C VAL A 183 -10.01 8.56 7.12
N LEU A 184 -8.98 8.06 7.80
CA LEU A 184 -9.15 7.31 9.03
C LEU A 184 -9.31 8.22 10.24
N TYR A 185 -8.58 9.33 10.31
CA TYR A 185 -8.53 10.15 11.52
C TYR A 185 -9.10 11.56 11.35
N GLY A 186 -9.51 11.95 10.13
CA GLY A 186 -10.06 13.28 9.87
C GLY A 186 -9.01 14.38 10.05
N ILE A 187 -7.73 14.04 9.84
CA ILE A 187 -6.61 14.97 9.97
C ILE A 187 -6.02 15.22 8.59
N TYR A 188 -6.00 16.47 8.16
CA TYR A 188 -5.34 16.91 6.94
C TYR A 188 -3.95 17.45 7.25
N LEU A 189 -2.95 16.94 6.54
CA LEU A 189 -1.58 17.42 6.59
C LEU A 189 -1.42 18.53 5.55
N ASN A 190 -1.47 19.80 5.99
CA ASN A 190 -1.57 20.97 5.10
C ASN A 190 -0.19 21.45 4.62
N GLU A 191 0.34 20.79 3.60
CA GLU A 191 1.64 21.10 3.00
C GLU A 191 1.63 22.46 2.30
N GLU A 192 0.51 22.83 1.67
CA GLU A 192 0.37 24.10 0.98
C GLU A 192 0.56 25.26 1.96
N LYS A 193 -0.04 25.15 3.16
CA LYS A 193 0.13 26.12 4.23
C LYS A 193 1.55 26.10 4.80
N ALA A 194 2.14 24.93 4.99
CA ALA A 194 3.53 24.83 5.45
C ALA A 194 4.50 25.59 4.52
N ILE A 195 4.31 25.43 3.21
CA ILE A 195 5.13 26.08 2.18
C ILE A 195 4.83 27.58 2.11
N SER A 196 3.55 27.98 2.03
CA SER A 196 3.16 29.39 1.88
C SER A 196 3.62 30.23 3.08
N ASP A 197 3.47 29.68 4.28
CA ASP A 197 3.74 30.36 5.53
C ASP A 197 5.18 30.12 6.01
N LYS A 198 5.98 29.33 5.25
CA LYS A 198 7.37 28.95 5.56
C LYS A 198 7.53 28.34 6.96
N LEU A 199 6.61 27.45 7.31
CA LEU A 199 6.61 26.77 8.60
C LEU A 199 7.72 25.70 8.65
N ASN A 200 8.26 25.47 9.84
CA ASN A 200 9.20 24.39 10.12
C ASN A 200 8.50 23.11 10.64
N TYR A 201 7.18 23.05 10.53
CA TYR A 201 6.34 21.90 10.87
C TYR A 201 5.19 21.80 9.88
N LEU A 202 4.55 20.62 9.82
CA LEU A 202 3.43 20.36 8.91
C LEU A 202 2.14 20.56 9.68
N PRO A 203 1.34 21.62 9.37
CA PRO A 203 0.08 21.85 10.07
C PRO A 203 -0.86 20.66 9.94
N ARG A 204 -1.45 20.30 11.08
CA ARG A 204 -2.47 19.27 11.18
C ARG A 204 -3.79 19.96 11.40
N GLU A 205 -4.67 19.87 10.41
CA GLU A 205 -5.97 20.53 10.44
C GLU A 205 -7.07 19.48 10.48
N ARG A 206 -8.18 19.79 11.14
CA ARG A 206 -9.33 18.89 11.12
C ARG A 206 -10.02 18.97 9.77
N MET A 207 -10.37 17.82 9.22
CA MET A 207 -11.06 17.67 7.95
C MET A 207 -12.19 16.68 8.13
N ASP A 208 -13.41 17.19 8.27
CA ASP A 208 -14.58 16.36 8.59
C ASP A 208 -15.18 15.68 7.34
N PHE A 209 -14.95 16.24 6.15
CA PHE A 209 -15.41 15.67 4.89
C PHE A 209 -14.50 16.05 3.71
N ILE A 210 -14.66 15.34 2.59
CA ILE A 210 -14.12 15.71 1.28
C ILE A 210 -15.24 15.74 0.23
N GLU A 211 -15.18 16.72 -0.67
CA GLU A 211 -16.17 16.88 -1.75
C GLU A 211 -15.72 16.17 -3.05
N LYS A 212 -16.62 15.36 -3.62
CA LYS A 212 -16.48 14.74 -4.95
C LYS A 212 -16.73 15.75 -6.06
N ASP A 213 -16.36 15.41 -7.30
CA ASP A 213 -16.57 16.30 -8.47
C ASP A 213 -18.05 16.66 -8.70
N ASN A 214 -18.98 15.81 -8.25
CA ASN A 214 -20.41 16.04 -8.36
C ASN A 214 -21.01 16.81 -7.17
N GLY A 215 -20.17 17.35 -6.28
CA GLY A 215 -20.58 18.08 -5.07
C GLY A 215 -21.03 17.19 -3.90
N ALA A 216 -21.02 15.86 -4.04
CA ALA A 216 -21.37 14.97 -2.95
C ALA A 216 -20.22 14.87 -1.94
N GLU A 217 -20.54 14.94 -0.65
CA GLU A 217 -19.57 14.85 0.44
C GLU A 217 -19.33 13.40 0.86
N ILE A 218 -18.09 13.09 1.21
CA ILE A 218 -17.71 11.86 1.93
C ILE A 218 -17.24 12.28 3.32
N PRO A 219 -17.93 11.87 4.40
CA PRO A 219 -17.43 12.06 5.76
C PRO A 219 -16.06 11.40 5.92
N LEU A 220 -15.18 11.99 6.72
CA LEU A 220 -13.85 11.46 7.05
C LEU A 220 -13.75 11.17 8.55
N GLY A 221 -12.60 10.67 8.99
CA GLY A 221 -12.41 10.27 10.38
C GLY A 221 -13.10 8.94 10.72
N PHE A 222 -12.99 7.94 9.84
CA PHE A 222 -13.64 6.64 10.01
C PHE A 222 -13.31 5.94 11.33
N PHE A 223 -12.14 6.21 11.92
CA PHE A 223 -11.66 5.68 13.20
C PHE A 223 -11.78 6.71 14.34
N THR A 224 -12.62 7.73 14.19
CA THR A 224 -12.94 8.70 15.25
C THR A 224 -14.27 8.43 15.96
N THR A 225 -15.04 7.45 15.46
CA THR A 225 -16.32 7.01 16.02
C THR A 225 -16.47 5.49 15.87
N SER A 226 -17.57 4.93 16.41
CA SER A 226 -17.88 3.49 16.29
C SER A 226 -18.50 3.08 14.95
N GLU A 227 -18.65 3.99 13.97
CA GLU A 227 -19.30 3.67 12.68
C GLU A 227 -18.60 2.53 11.91
N TYR A 228 -17.25 2.51 12.00
CA TYR A 228 -16.38 1.50 11.41
C TYR A 228 -15.75 0.59 12.46
N GLU A 229 -16.40 0.37 13.61
CA GLU A 229 -15.91 -0.52 14.70
C GLU A 229 -15.61 -1.95 14.25
N ASP A 230 -16.20 -2.40 13.14
CA ASP A 230 -15.95 -3.70 12.53
C ASP A 230 -14.54 -3.84 11.92
N ILE A 231 -13.88 -2.72 11.60
CA ILE A 231 -12.51 -2.70 11.07
C ILE A 231 -11.57 -2.37 12.21
N SER A 232 -10.65 -3.29 12.51
CA SER A 232 -9.71 -3.17 13.61
C SER A 232 -8.48 -2.35 13.27
N ALA A 233 -8.00 -2.47 12.03
CA ALA A 233 -6.83 -1.75 11.54
C ALA A 233 -6.78 -1.72 10.00
N VAL A 234 -5.93 -0.87 9.44
CA VAL A 234 -5.56 -0.85 8.02
C VAL A 234 -4.05 -1.03 7.89
N ILE A 235 -3.62 -2.04 7.13
CA ILE A 235 -2.22 -2.25 6.71
C ILE A 235 -2.04 -1.60 5.34
N TYR A 236 -1.02 -0.78 5.18
CA TYR A 236 -0.80 0.01 3.96
C TYR A 236 0.68 0.23 3.67
N ASN A 237 1.12 0.00 2.42
CA ASN A 237 2.46 0.36 1.98
C ASN A 237 2.41 1.04 0.60
N PRO A 238 2.51 2.38 0.53
CA PRO A 238 2.45 3.10 -0.74
C PRO A 238 3.62 2.75 -1.67
N TYR A 239 4.72 2.20 -1.12
CA TYR A 239 5.90 1.84 -1.87
C TYR A 239 5.94 0.38 -2.29
N ALA A 240 4.99 -0.46 -1.83
CA ALA A 240 4.74 -1.80 -2.34
C ALA A 240 4.10 -1.73 -3.75
N THR A 241 4.92 -1.30 -4.70
CA THR A 241 4.64 -1.19 -6.13
C THR A 241 5.77 -1.88 -6.90
N TRP A 242 5.81 -1.71 -8.23
CA TRP A 242 6.94 -2.16 -9.04
C TRP A 242 8.29 -1.70 -8.50
N GLY A 243 8.34 -0.52 -7.86
CA GLY A 243 9.58 -0.03 -7.28
C GLY A 243 10.14 -0.90 -6.16
N LYS A 244 9.28 -1.54 -5.35
CA LYS A 244 9.74 -2.46 -4.30
C LYS A 244 10.23 -3.78 -4.88
N VAL A 245 9.61 -4.27 -5.95
CA VAL A 245 10.13 -5.43 -6.70
C VAL A 245 11.54 -5.14 -7.22
N ARG A 246 11.74 -3.96 -7.82
CA ARG A 246 13.05 -3.52 -8.32
C ARG A 246 14.06 -3.30 -7.21
N ALA A 247 13.64 -2.79 -6.06
CA ALA A 247 14.50 -2.61 -4.90
C ALA A 247 15.01 -3.97 -4.36
N LEU A 248 14.13 -4.97 -4.27
CA LEU A 248 14.45 -6.29 -3.72
C LEU A 248 15.07 -7.26 -4.72
N ALA A 249 14.95 -7.00 -6.02
CA ALA A 249 15.53 -7.84 -7.05
C ALA A 249 17.07 -7.86 -6.96
N GLU A 250 17.67 -9.00 -7.29
CA GLU A 250 19.12 -9.09 -7.47
C GLU A 250 19.59 -8.20 -8.62
N VAL A 251 20.86 -7.78 -8.58
CA VAL A 251 21.45 -6.96 -9.63
C VAL A 251 21.66 -7.80 -10.89
N THR A 252 21.22 -7.27 -12.04
CA THR A 252 21.36 -7.88 -13.35
C THR A 252 21.72 -6.83 -14.40
N GLU A 253 22.16 -7.26 -15.58
CA GLU A 253 22.37 -6.36 -16.72
C GLU A 253 21.11 -5.55 -17.09
N ALA A 254 19.91 -6.10 -16.83
CA ALA A 254 18.64 -5.45 -17.11
C ALA A 254 18.24 -4.37 -16.08
N ASN A 255 18.87 -4.36 -14.90
CA ASN A 255 18.48 -3.48 -13.80
C ASN A 255 19.62 -2.69 -13.15
N LYS A 256 20.88 -2.95 -13.50
CA LYS A 256 22.06 -2.27 -12.93
C LYS A 256 22.09 -0.75 -13.16
N THR A 257 21.36 -0.26 -14.16
CA THR A 257 21.23 1.19 -14.42
C THR A 257 19.97 1.82 -13.81
N THR A 258 19.40 1.16 -12.81
CA THR A 258 18.39 1.76 -11.94
C THR A 258 19.06 2.57 -10.83
N PHE A 259 18.53 3.77 -10.61
CA PHE A 259 18.93 4.65 -9.52
C PHE A 259 17.72 4.96 -8.65
N PHE A 260 17.93 4.98 -7.34
CA PHE A 260 16.91 5.23 -6.34
C PHE A 260 17.11 6.60 -5.70
N ASN A 261 16.01 7.29 -5.43
CA ASN A 261 15.96 8.39 -4.50
C ASN A 261 15.08 7.96 -3.33
N ALA A 262 15.57 8.12 -2.11
CA ALA A 262 14.89 7.69 -0.91
C ALA A 262 14.91 8.80 0.15
N LEU A 263 13.79 8.95 0.85
CA LEU A 263 13.63 9.85 1.98
C LEU A 263 13.36 9.01 3.23
N TYR A 264 14.15 9.21 4.28
CA TYR A 264 13.99 8.50 5.55
C TYR A 264 13.67 9.46 6.70
N THR A 265 13.06 8.94 7.77
CA THR A 265 13.04 9.66 9.06
C THR A 265 14.48 9.86 9.55
N ARG A 266 14.69 10.92 10.33
CA ARG A 266 15.99 11.18 10.97
C ARG A 266 16.03 10.51 12.33
N ASP A 267 17.18 9.95 12.67
CA ASP A 267 17.40 9.17 13.89
C ASP A 267 17.36 10.04 15.16
N ASP A 268 17.74 11.31 15.06
CA ASP A 268 17.80 12.23 16.19
C ASP A 268 17.86 13.67 15.68
N VAL A 269 16.90 14.53 16.06
CA VAL A 269 17.06 15.97 15.86
C VAL A 269 16.60 16.69 17.11
N SER A 270 17.54 17.36 17.77
CA SER A 270 17.29 18.30 18.87
C SER A 270 16.41 19.49 18.47
N GLU A 271 16.15 19.66 17.16
CA GLU A 271 15.30 20.70 16.58
C GLU A 271 14.24 20.07 15.66
N SER A 272 12.99 20.50 15.80
CA SER A 272 11.91 20.11 14.90
C SER A 272 12.20 20.62 13.47
N THR A 273 12.49 19.69 12.55
CA THR A 273 12.71 19.98 11.12
C THR A 273 11.75 19.17 10.26
N LEU A 274 11.26 19.78 9.17
CA LEU A 274 10.51 19.10 8.12
C LEU A 274 11.39 18.36 7.12
N ILE A 275 12.71 18.54 7.19
CA ILE A 275 13.62 18.02 6.19
C ILE A 275 13.95 16.56 6.57
N PRO A 276 13.57 15.56 5.77
CA PRO A 276 13.94 14.17 6.02
C PRO A 276 15.44 13.95 5.82
N ASP A 277 15.91 12.73 6.07
CA ASP A 277 17.20 12.30 5.54
C ASP A 277 17.03 12.00 4.03
N ILE A 278 17.77 12.70 3.18
CA ILE A 278 17.57 12.74 1.73
C ILE A 278 18.73 12.03 1.05
N HIS A 279 18.45 10.93 0.36
CA HIS A 279 19.44 10.20 -0.42
C HIS A 279 19.01 10.19 -1.88
N GLN A 280 19.89 10.60 -2.79
CA GLN A 280 19.58 10.78 -4.20
C GLN A 280 20.58 10.06 -5.10
N GLY A 281 20.08 9.47 -6.19
CA GLY A 281 20.91 8.83 -7.20
C GLY A 281 21.65 7.59 -6.71
N ILE A 282 21.11 6.86 -5.72
CA ILE A 282 21.74 5.65 -5.20
C ILE A 282 21.69 4.56 -6.30
N PRO A 283 22.82 4.01 -6.76
CA PRO A 283 22.83 2.91 -7.72
C PRO A 283 22.12 1.66 -7.15
N LYS A 284 21.47 0.87 -8.01
CA LYS A 284 20.81 -0.40 -7.60
C LYS A 284 21.73 -1.37 -6.85
N GLU A 285 23.03 -1.35 -7.17
CA GLU A 285 24.06 -2.15 -6.50
C GLU A 285 24.28 -1.77 -5.03
N GLU A 286 23.99 -0.51 -4.68
CA GLU A 286 24.18 0.04 -3.34
C GLU A 286 22.84 0.21 -2.59
N TYR A 287 21.72 0.27 -3.31
CA TYR A 287 20.40 0.44 -2.72
C TYR A 287 19.90 -0.85 -2.06
N THR A 288 19.50 -0.74 -0.80
CA THR A 288 18.88 -1.82 -0.03
C THR A 288 17.56 -1.36 0.56
N GLU A 289 16.61 -2.28 0.63
CA GLU A 289 15.28 -2.07 1.20
C GLU A 289 14.83 -3.41 1.83
N SER A 290 14.11 -3.36 2.95
CA SER A 290 13.41 -4.50 3.53
C SER A 290 12.02 -4.67 2.89
N ILE A 291 11.38 -5.84 3.10
CA ILE A 291 9.98 -6.00 2.67
C ILE A 291 9.04 -5.02 3.41
N PHE A 292 9.40 -4.65 4.63
CA PHE A 292 8.62 -3.82 5.55
C PHE A 292 8.86 -2.32 5.36
N ASP A 293 9.90 -1.90 4.64
CA ASP A 293 10.18 -0.47 4.49
C ASP A 293 8.99 0.25 3.86
N GLY A 294 8.55 1.32 4.54
CA GLY A 294 7.39 2.10 4.17
C GLY A 294 6.04 1.47 4.52
N LEU A 295 6.02 0.42 5.34
CA LEU A 295 4.79 -0.22 5.82
C LEU A 295 4.21 0.55 6.99
N TYR A 296 2.93 0.89 6.87
CA TYR A 296 2.15 1.56 7.88
C TYR A 296 1.02 0.65 8.38
N ILE A 297 0.74 0.72 9.67
CA ILE A 297 -0.44 0.12 10.31
C ILE A 297 -1.22 1.21 11.03
N PHE A 298 -2.46 1.43 10.61
CA PHE A 298 -3.38 2.40 11.19
C PHE A 298 -4.41 1.66 12.05
N HIS A 299 -4.40 1.91 13.35
CA HIS A 299 -5.27 1.24 14.31
C HIS A 299 -6.58 1.99 14.52
N ASN A 300 -7.68 1.24 14.67
CA ASN A 300 -8.96 1.80 15.06
C ASN A 300 -9.11 1.75 16.60
N PRO A 301 -9.04 2.89 17.31
CA PRO A 301 -9.25 2.93 18.76
C PRO A 301 -10.69 2.58 19.17
N HIS A 302 -11.64 2.63 18.23
CA HIS A 302 -13.04 2.23 18.41
C HIS A 302 -13.33 0.83 17.85
N ALA A 303 -12.31 0.01 17.56
CA ALA A 303 -12.50 -1.35 17.08
C ALA A 303 -13.27 -2.20 18.11
N LYS A 304 -14.28 -2.91 17.64
CA LYS A 304 -15.00 -3.91 18.43
C LYS A 304 -14.09 -5.06 18.89
N TYR A 305 -13.14 -5.44 18.05
CA TYR A 305 -12.09 -6.40 18.35
C TYR A 305 -10.73 -5.76 18.01
N PRO A 306 -10.02 -5.16 18.98
CA PRO A 306 -8.78 -4.43 18.74
C PRO A 306 -7.68 -5.31 18.13
N PHE A 307 -6.83 -4.71 17.30
CA PHE A 307 -5.69 -5.37 16.66
C PHE A 307 -4.40 -5.11 17.46
N PRO A 308 -3.83 -6.12 18.14
CA PRO A 308 -2.66 -5.89 18.99
C PRO A 308 -1.36 -5.62 18.21
N ASP A 309 -0.58 -4.64 18.67
CA ASP A 309 0.71 -4.26 18.05
C ASP A 309 1.69 -5.42 17.92
N PHE A 310 1.75 -6.35 18.89
CA PHE A 310 2.70 -7.46 18.86
C PHE A 310 2.53 -8.40 17.65
N LEU A 311 1.39 -8.31 16.93
CA LEU A 311 1.17 -9.08 15.72
C LEU A 311 2.06 -8.63 14.56
N PHE A 312 2.50 -7.38 14.55
CA PHE A 312 3.43 -6.78 13.59
C PHE A 312 4.37 -5.85 14.34
N ASN A 313 5.53 -6.35 14.75
CA ASN A 313 6.44 -5.61 15.63
C ASN A 313 7.86 -5.43 15.07
N ASP A 314 8.05 -5.68 13.77
CA ASP A 314 9.30 -5.32 13.08
C ASP A 314 9.53 -3.80 13.16
N PRO A 315 10.75 -3.35 13.51
CA PRO A 315 11.07 -1.95 13.72
C PRO A 315 10.89 -1.05 12.49
N HIS A 316 10.83 -1.63 11.27
CA HIS A 316 10.58 -0.87 10.05
C HIS A 316 9.10 -0.56 9.82
N ILE A 317 8.19 -1.08 10.66
CA ILE A 317 6.75 -0.85 10.56
C ILE A 317 6.37 0.37 11.39
N ALA A 318 5.68 1.31 10.77
CA ALA A 318 5.14 2.47 11.47
C ALA A 318 3.70 2.22 11.92
N HIS A 319 3.40 2.51 13.18
CA HIS A 319 2.06 2.38 13.76
C HIS A 319 1.46 3.75 14.04
N PHE A 320 0.19 3.91 13.70
CA PHE A 320 -0.58 5.14 13.88
C PHE A 320 -1.89 4.82 14.59
N SER A 321 -2.30 5.65 15.56
CA SER A 321 -3.58 5.55 16.27
C SER A 321 -4.04 6.93 16.76
N LEU A 322 -5.16 7.00 17.47
CA LEU A 322 -5.56 8.19 18.22
C LEU A 322 -5.52 7.93 19.73
N ASP A 323 -5.15 8.96 20.50
CA ASP A 323 -5.36 8.97 21.95
C ASP A 323 -6.81 9.29 22.32
N ASN A 324 -7.14 9.22 23.61
CA ASN A 324 -8.48 9.52 24.12
C ASN A 324 -8.95 10.97 23.88
N SER A 325 -8.02 11.88 23.55
CA SER A 325 -8.29 13.28 23.23
C SER A 325 -8.39 13.51 21.71
N GLY A 326 -8.22 12.47 20.90
CA GLY A 326 -8.23 12.55 19.43
C GLY A 326 -6.93 13.06 18.83
N ASN A 327 -5.82 13.08 19.57
CA ASN A 327 -4.50 13.40 19.01
C ASN A 327 -3.90 12.18 18.33
N LEU A 328 -3.19 12.41 17.23
CA LEU A 328 -2.48 11.37 16.50
C LEU A 328 -1.30 10.84 17.33
N LEU A 329 -1.30 9.54 17.59
CA LEU A 329 -0.18 8.79 18.15
C LEU A 329 0.58 8.13 17.00
N GLU A 330 1.89 8.33 16.98
CA GLU A 330 2.79 7.85 15.93
C GLU A 330 3.94 7.09 16.58
N SER A 331 4.09 5.83 16.21
CA SER A 331 5.26 5.03 16.53
C SER A 331 5.96 4.71 15.22
N VAL A 332 7.05 5.41 14.96
CA VAL A 332 7.81 5.30 13.72
C VAL A 332 9.24 4.97 14.10
N GLY A 333 9.78 3.90 13.52
CA GLY A 333 11.16 3.49 13.76
C GLY A 333 12.19 4.51 13.27
N GLU A 334 13.43 4.31 13.71
CA GLU A 334 14.61 4.97 13.15
C GLU A 334 14.75 4.61 11.66
N LYS A 335 15.19 5.56 10.84
CA LYS A 335 15.34 5.40 9.37
C LYS A 335 14.14 4.79 8.65
N PHE A 336 12.92 5.14 9.04
CA PHE A 336 11.70 4.69 8.36
C PHE A 336 11.60 5.32 6.96
N LEU A 337 11.33 4.51 5.94
CA LEU A 337 11.20 4.96 4.54
C LEU A 337 9.94 5.82 4.34
N LEU A 338 10.11 7.14 4.25
CA LEU A 338 9.06 8.12 4.03
C LEU A 338 8.67 8.27 2.56
N SER A 339 9.61 8.06 1.62
CA SER A 339 9.37 8.14 0.18
C SER A 339 10.45 7.42 -0.62
N ARG A 340 10.07 6.80 -1.74
CA ARG A 340 11.02 6.24 -2.71
C ARG A 340 10.55 6.42 -4.14
N SER A 341 11.41 7.01 -4.98
CA SER A 341 11.30 7.00 -6.43
C SER A 341 12.50 6.31 -7.08
N LEU A 342 12.35 5.90 -8.33
CA LEU A 342 13.44 5.29 -9.09
C LEU A 342 13.38 5.71 -10.56
N ILE A 343 14.54 5.71 -11.20
CA ILE A 343 14.69 5.96 -12.63
C ILE A 343 15.54 4.82 -13.21
N SER A 344 15.17 4.31 -14.38
CA SER A 344 15.93 3.24 -15.06
C SER A 344 16.23 3.65 -16.50
N SER A 345 17.50 3.60 -16.91
CA SER A 345 17.89 4.05 -18.25
C SER A 345 17.58 3.06 -19.38
N TYR A 346 17.46 1.75 -19.09
CA TYR A 346 17.22 0.70 -20.10
C TYR A 346 15.76 0.29 -20.30
N ALA A 347 14.83 0.75 -19.45
CA ALA A 347 13.47 0.24 -19.49
C ALA A 347 12.78 0.48 -20.84
N SER A 348 13.13 1.55 -21.56
CA SER A 348 12.52 1.92 -22.84
C SER A 348 12.70 0.88 -23.97
N SER A 349 13.77 0.08 -23.97
CA SER A 349 14.01 -0.95 -25.00
C SER A 349 13.29 -2.27 -24.72
N MET A 350 12.75 -2.46 -23.51
CA MET A 350 12.06 -3.68 -23.07
C MET A 350 10.53 -3.52 -23.05
N ILE A 351 10.01 -2.32 -23.29
CA ILE A 351 8.56 -2.06 -23.36
C ILE A 351 8.01 -2.76 -24.61
N PRO A 352 6.98 -3.64 -24.46
CA PRO A 352 6.29 -4.22 -25.61
C PRO A 352 5.73 -3.10 -26.50
N LYS A 353 6.00 -3.17 -27.81
CA LYS A 353 5.42 -2.25 -28.79
C LYS A 353 3.89 -2.33 -28.84
#